data_AF-A0A8T4PII2-F1
#
_entry.id   AF-A0A8T4PII2-F1
#
_cell.length_a   1.000
_cell.length_b   1.000
_cell.length_c   1.000
_cell.angle_alpha   90.00
_cell.angle_beta   90.00
_cell.angle_gamma   90.00
#
_symmetry.space_group_name_H-M   'P 1'
#
loop_
_entity.id
_entity.type
_entity.pdbx_description
1 polymer ?
#
loop_
_entity_poly.entity_id
_entity_poly.type
_entity_poly.pdbx_seq_one_letter_code
_entity_poly.pdbx_strand_id
1 'polypeptide(L)'
;MRFKRADGGLTVVLVVIIVVIFLGWLANLGSKECRSNTDCGNEFYCGSDFACHQIPVIEKTIVQNNLVVPSIIIGIAIVIAALILRWNKSSLKNKIFAKKESTEEESFTQKLKTP
;
A
#
# COMPACT_ATOMS: atom_id res chain seq x y z
N MET A 1 31.17 -27.33 -50.77
CA MET A 1 31.47 -26.95 -49.37
C MET A 1 32.56 -27.90 -48.86
N ARG A 2 33.76 -27.38 -48.54
CA ARG A 2 34.88 -28.21 -48.09
C ARG A 2 34.70 -28.58 -46.61
N PHE A 3 34.44 -29.85 -46.33
CA PHE A 3 34.56 -30.39 -44.98
C PHE A 3 36.04 -30.49 -44.63
N LYS A 4 36.57 -29.48 -43.93
CA LYS A 4 37.82 -29.63 -43.17
C LYS A 4 37.61 -30.79 -42.20
N ARG A 5 38.56 -31.74 -42.13
CA ARG A 5 38.61 -32.76 -41.08
C ARG A 5 38.52 -32.02 -39.75
N ALA A 6 37.38 -32.11 -39.08
CA ALA A 6 37.24 -31.55 -37.75
C ALA A 6 38.16 -32.37 -36.85
N ASP A 7 39.11 -31.71 -36.20
CA ASP A 7 39.89 -32.30 -35.13
C ASP A 7 38.90 -32.94 -34.15
N GLY A 8 38.99 -34.25 -33.94
CA GLY A 8 37.99 -35.00 -33.15
C GLY A 8 37.78 -34.42 -31.76
N GLY A 9 38.79 -33.74 -31.20
CA GLY A 9 38.67 -32.99 -29.96
C GLY A 9 37.66 -31.84 -30.03
N LEU A 10 37.62 -31.08 -31.13
CA LEU A 10 36.67 -29.97 -31.29
C LEU A 10 35.22 -30.48 -31.37
N THR A 11 35.00 -31.60 -32.07
CA THR A 11 33.67 -32.21 -32.17
C THR A 11 33.19 -32.72 -30.82
N VAL A 12 34.08 -33.38 -30.05
CA VAL A 12 33.77 -33.88 -28.70
C VAL A 12 33.44 -32.72 -27.75
N VAL A 13 34.23 -31.64 -27.75
CA VAL A 13 33.97 -30.46 -26.90
C VAL A 13 32.61 -29.84 -27.22
N LEU A 14 32.27 -29.71 -28.50
CA LEU A 14 30.99 -29.13 -28.92
C LEU A 14 29.79 -29.99 -28.50
N VAL A 15 29.91 -31.32 -28.60
CA VAL A 15 28.88 -32.25 -28.12
C VAL A 15 28.71 -32.14 -26.60
N VAL A 16 29.81 -32.07 -25.83
CA VAL A 16 29.74 -31.93 -24.37
C VAL A 16 29.03 -30.63 -23.97
N ILE A 17 29.32 -29.51 -24.64
CA ILE A 17 28.66 -28.23 -24.38
C ILE A 17 27.15 -28.33 -24.61
N ILE A 18 26.72 -28.94 -25.72
CA ILE A 18 25.30 -29.14 -26.02
C ILE A 18 24.63 -29.97 -24.93
N VAL A 19 25.25 -31.05 -24.49
CA VAL A 19 24.72 -31.92 -23.44
C VAL A 19 24.57 -31.17 -22.11
N VAL A 20 25.57 -30.37 -21.71
CA VAL A 20 25.50 -29.57 -20.47
C VAL A 20 24.39 -28.53 -20.54
N ILE A 21 24.25 -27.83 -21.67
CA ILE A 21 23.17 -26.86 -21.87
C ILE A 21 21.81 -27.56 -21.81
N PHE A 22 21.69 -28.72 -22.45
CA PHE A 22 20.45 -29.49 -22.46
C PHE A 22 20.07 -29.98 -21.07
N LEU A 23 21.03 -30.52 -20.30
CA LEU A 23 20.81 -30.97 -18.91
C LEU A 23 20.47 -29.79 -17.98
N GLY A 24 21.15 -28.66 -18.11
CA GLY A 24 20.85 -27.46 -17.32
C GLY A 24 19.47 -26.89 -17.61
N TRP A 25 19.04 -26.93 -18.88
CA TRP A 25 17.69 -26.53 -19.26
C TRP A 25 16.63 -27.50 -18.72
N LEU A 26 16.88 -28.81 -18.80
CA LEU A 26 15.97 -29.85 -18.29
C LEU A 26 15.80 -29.78 -16.76
N ALA A 27 16.89 -29.52 -16.03
CA ALA A 27 16.86 -29.31 -14.59
C ALA A 27 16.00 -28.09 -14.18
N ASN A 28 15.97 -27.04 -15.02
CA ASN A 28 15.19 -25.83 -14.76
C ASN A 28 13.68 -25.98 -15.11
N LEU A 29 13.31 -27.00 -15.88
CA LEU A 29 11.91 -27.32 -16.17
C LEU A 29 11.26 -28.16 -15.06
N GLY A 30 12.06 -28.92 -14.30
CA GLY A 30 11.59 -29.81 -13.24
C GLY A 30 11.46 -29.17 -11.85
N SER A 31 11.89 -27.93 -11.65
CA SER A 31 11.96 -27.27 -10.34
C SER A 31 10.66 -26.54 -9.94
N LYS A 32 9.58 -26.67 -10.71
CA LYS A 32 8.26 -26.13 -10.36
C LYS A 32 7.36 -27.24 -9.84
N GLU A 33 7.10 -27.24 -8.55
CA GLU A 33 6.20 -28.21 -7.90
C GLU A 33 4.73 -27.81 -8.08
N CYS A 34 4.44 -26.51 -8.20
CA CYS A 34 3.08 -25.99 -8.37
C CYS A 34 3.02 -24.78 -9.30
N ARG A 35 1.87 -24.56 -9.93
CA ARG A 35 1.58 -23.37 -10.76
C ARG A 35 0.38 -22.58 -10.25
N SER A 36 -0.47 -23.24 -9.48
CA SER A 36 -1.70 -22.73 -8.89
C SER A 36 -1.96 -23.42 -7.56
N ASN A 37 -2.77 -22.82 -6.69
CA ASN A 37 -3.10 -23.41 -5.39
C ASN A 37 -3.79 -24.77 -5.50
N THR A 38 -4.48 -25.05 -6.61
CA THR A 38 -5.14 -26.33 -6.87
C THR A 38 -4.17 -27.47 -7.19
N ASP A 39 -2.90 -27.15 -7.49
CA ASP A 39 -1.85 -28.15 -7.67
C ASP A 39 -1.30 -28.66 -6.32
N CYS A 40 -1.59 -27.94 -5.23
CA CYS A 40 -1.21 -28.30 -3.87
C CYS A 40 -2.39 -28.96 -3.12
N GLY A 41 -2.09 -29.79 -2.11
CA GLY A 41 -3.13 -30.44 -1.28
C GLY A 41 -3.95 -29.44 -0.46
N ASN A 42 -5.09 -29.88 0.10
CA ASN A 42 -6.09 -29.01 0.76
C ASN A 42 -5.56 -28.10 1.89
N GLU A 43 -4.41 -28.43 2.50
CA GLU A 43 -3.77 -27.67 3.59
C GLU A 43 -2.52 -26.90 3.13
N PHE A 44 -2.31 -26.78 1.82
CA PHE A 44 -1.12 -26.18 1.22
C PHE A 44 -1.49 -25.14 0.16
N TYR A 45 -0.66 -24.11 -0.02
CA TYR A 45 -0.79 -23.10 -1.07
C TYR A 45 0.46 -23.05 -1.94
N CYS A 46 0.31 -22.58 -3.18
CA CYS A 46 1.44 -22.45 -4.09
C CYS A 46 2.19 -21.15 -3.83
N GLY A 47 3.47 -21.26 -3.46
CA GLY A 47 4.35 -20.12 -3.22
C GLY A 47 4.85 -19.46 -4.51
N SER A 48 5.38 -18.24 -4.38
CA SER A 48 6.01 -17.53 -5.51
C SER A 48 7.30 -18.20 -6.00
N ASP A 49 7.86 -19.08 -5.17
CA ASP A 49 8.97 -19.99 -5.44
C ASP A 49 8.54 -21.26 -6.20
N PHE A 50 7.25 -21.37 -6.58
CA PHE A 50 6.67 -22.54 -7.24
C PHE A 50 6.74 -23.83 -6.42
N ALA A 51 6.82 -23.70 -5.08
CA ALA A 51 6.76 -24.82 -4.12
C ALA A 51 5.45 -24.76 -3.31
N CYS A 52 4.98 -25.92 -2.82
CA CYS A 52 3.79 -25.98 -1.97
C CYS A 52 4.14 -25.72 -0.50
N HIS A 53 3.53 -24.69 0.09
CA HIS A 53 3.73 -24.30 1.49
C HIS A 53 2.51 -24.62 2.34
N GLN A 54 2.69 -25.00 3.61
CA GLN A 54 1.56 -25.21 4.52
C GLN A 54 0.84 -23.91 4.81
N ILE A 55 -0.50 -23.95 4.78
CA ILE A 55 -1.33 -22.83 5.20
C ILE A 55 -1.12 -22.67 6.72
N PRO A 56 -0.61 -21.52 7.19
CA PRO A 56 -0.44 -21.34 8.62
C PRO A 56 -1.81 -21.36 9.28
N VAL A 57 -2.04 -22.35 10.15
CA VAL A 57 -3.13 -22.31 11.11
C VAL A 57 -2.79 -21.18 12.07
N ILE A 58 -3.35 -20.01 11.79
CA ILE A 58 -3.32 -18.90 12.73
C ILE A 58 -4.11 -19.42 13.93
N GLU A 59 -3.40 -19.97 14.93
CA GLU A 59 -3.92 -20.01 16.29
C GLU A 59 -4.41 -18.59 16.50
N LYS A 60 -5.73 -18.46 16.61
CA LYS A 60 -6.36 -17.20 16.96
C LYS A 60 -5.82 -16.90 18.35
N THR A 61 -4.64 -16.28 18.43
CA THR A 61 -4.29 -15.45 19.54
C THR A 61 -5.52 -14.58 19.67
N ILE A 62 -6.24 -14.76 20.76
CA ILE A 62 -7.31 -13.86 21.14
C ILE A 62 -6.55 -12.59 21.45
N VAL A 63 -6.13 -11.87 20.40
CA VAL A 63 -5.70 -10.49 20.51
C VAL A 63 -6.97 -9.86 21.01
N GLN A 64 -7.03 -9.60 22.31
CA GLN A 64 -8.15 -8.89 22.90
C GLN A 64 -8.25 -7.61 22.09
N ASN A 65 -9.20 -7.58 21.16
CA ASN A 65 -9.40 -6.47 20.27
C ASN A 65 -10.01 -5.38 21.14
N ASN A 66 -9.14 -4.68 21.87
CA ASN A 66 -9.54 -3.73 22.86
C ASN A 66 -9.76 -2.40 22.14
N LEU A 67 -10.93 -2.26 21.52
CA LEU A 67 -11.33 -1.04 20.82
C LEU A 67 -11.60 0.14 21.76
N VAL A 68 -11.46 -0.04 23.08
CA VAL A 68 -11.65 1.04 24.07
C VAL A 68 -10.62 2.15 23.85
N VAL A 69 -9.35 1.80 23.63
CA VAL A 69 -8.29 2.79 23.38
C VAL A 69 -8.54 3.58 22.10
N PRO A 70 -8.76 2.98 20.91
CA PRO A 70 -9.01 3.75 19.69
C PRO A 70 -10.31 4.56 19.73
N SER A 71 -11.36 4.07 20.40
CA SER A 71 -12.63 4.81 20.53
C SER A 71 -12.50 6.05 21.43
N ILE A 72 -11.71 5.99 22.52
CA ILE A 72 -11.42 7.15 23.36
C ILE A 72 -10.66 8.23 22.56
N ILE A 73 -9.68 7.85 21.75
CA ILE A 73 -8.90 8.80 20.93
C ILE A 73 -9.82 9.53 19.95
N ILE A 74 -10.69 8.81 19.24
CA ILE A 74 -11.66 9.40 18.32
C ILE A 74 -12.65 10.31 19.07
N GLY A 75 -13.15 9.88 20.22
CA GLY A 75 -14.05 10.67 21.06
C GLY A 75 -13.44 12.00 21.50
N ILE A 76 -12.21 11.98 22.00
CA ILE A 76 -11.49 13.19 22.42
C ILE A 76 -11.26 14.13 21.23
N ALA A 77 -10.88 13.59 20.06
CA ALA A 77 -10.67 14.41 18.86
C ALA A 77 -11.94 15.17 18.44
N ILE A 78 -13.11 14.53 18.50
CA ILE A 78 -14.40 15.17 18.19
C ILE A 78 -14.72 16.29 19.18
N VAL A 79 -14.51 16.06 20.48
CA VAL A 79 -14.74 17.07 21.52
C VAL A 79 -13.82 18.27 21.33
N ILE A 80 -12.53 18.05 21.08
CA ILE A 80 -11.56 19.13 20.83
C ILE A 80 -11.95 19.93 19.56
N ALA A 81 -12.30 19.23 18.47
CA ALA A 81 -12.74 19.88 17.24
C ALA A 81 -14.00 20.75 17.47
N ALA A 82 -14.97 20.25 18.24
CA ALA A 82 -16.18 21.00 18.59
C ALA A 82 -15.86 22.25 19.44
N LEU A 83 -14.92 22.16 20.39
CA LEU A 83 -14.49 23.30 21.20
C LEU A 83 -13.77 24.37 20.37
N ILE A 84 -12.87 23.98 19.47
CA ILE A 84 -12.18 24.89 18.55
C ILE A 84 -13.19 25.62 17.66
N LEU A 85 -14.14 24.89 17.06
CA LEU A 85 -15.18 25.49 16.23
C LEU A 85 -16.10 26.43 17.02
N ARG A 86 -16.42 26.08 18.28
CA ARG A 86 -17.23 26.91 19.17
C ARG A 86 -16.53 28.21 19.54
N TRP A 87 -15.22 28.17 19.81
CA TRP A 87 -14.42 29.37 20.09
C TRP A 87 -14.18 30.24 18.85
N ASN A 88 -14.00 29.64 17.67
CA ASN A 88 -13.83 30.39 16.44
C ASN A 88 -15.15 31.10 16.04
N LYS A 89 -16.31 30.49 16.28
CA LYS A 89 -17.61 31.11 16.01
C LYS A 89 -17.88 32.33 16.90
N SER A 90 -17.44 32.32 18.16
CA SER A 90 -17.52 33.52 19.03
C SER A 90 -16.58 34.65 18.58
N SER A 91 -15.37 34.33 18.11
CA SER A 91 -14.43 35.33 17.61
C SER A 91 -14.89 35.94 16.28
N LEU A 92 -15.44 35.12 15.38
CA LEU A 92 -15.99 35.59 14.11
C LEU A 92 -17.26 36.44 14.31
N LYS A 93 -18.13 36.08 15.25
CA LYS A 93 -19.31 36.89 15.59
C LYS A 93 -18.90 38.28 16.11
N ASN A 94 -17.87 38.35 16.95
CA ASN A 94 -17.35 39.63 17.46
C ASN A 94 -16.71 40.47 16.35
N LYS A 95 -15.97 39.84 15.42
CA LYS A 95 -15.39 40.55 14.25
C LYS A 95 -16.47 41.07 13.28
N ILE A 96 -17.53 40.31 13.07
CA ILE A 96 -18.65 40.72 12.21
C ILE A 96 -19.46 41.85 12.87
N PHE A 97 -19.70 41.79 14.19
CA PHE A 97 -20.36 42.88 14.91
C PHE A 97 -19.52 44.15 14.93
N ALA A 98 -18.22 44.07 15.21
CA ALA A 98 -17.31 45.22 15.18
C ALA A 98 -17.23 45.87 13.78
N LYS A 99 -17.25 45.07 12.71
CA LYS A 99 -17.27 45.58 11.33
C LYS A 99 -18.61 46.25 10.98
N LYS A 100 -19.71 45.80 11.59
CA LYS A 100 -21.05 46.36 11.35
C LYS A 100 -21.19 47.75 11.98
N GLU A 101 -20.66 47.92 13.19
CA GLU A 101 -20.66 49.20 13.92
C GLU A 101 -19.83 50.27 13.19
N SER A 102 -18.63 49.92 12.70
CA SER A 102 -17.78 50.87 11.96
C SER A 102 -18.34 51.27 10.59
N THR A 103 -19.14 50.42 9.94
CA THR A 103 -19.79 50.74 8.66
C THR A 103 -21.03 51.63 8.84
N GLU A 104 -21.73 51.47 9.97
CA GLU A 104 -22.90 52.29 10.32
C GLU A 104 -22.49 53.72 10.69
N GLU A 105 -21.37 53.89 11.42
CA GLU A 105 -20.80 55.20 11.79
C GLU A 105 -20.28 55.99 10.56
N GLU A 106 -19.67 55.32 9.58
CA GLU A 106 -19.27 55.93 8.30
C GLU A 106 -20.49 56.33 7.43
N SER A 107 -21.60 55.59 7.51
CA SER A 107 -22.82 55.92 6.77
C SER A 107 -23.57 57.13 7.35
N PHE A 108 -23.49 57.34 8.67
CA PHE A 108 -24.12 58.46 9.36
C PHE A 108 -23.31 59.76 9.22
N THR A 109 -21.98 59.67 9.27
CA THR A 109 -21.09 60.83 9.05
C THR A 109 -21.08 61.32 7.61
N GLN A 110 -21.31 60.45 6.62
CA GLN A 110 -21.46 60.86 5.23
C GLN A 110 -22.80 61.59 4.96
N LYS A 111 -23.88 61.25 5.68
CA LYS A 111 -25.18 61.95 5.60
C LYS A 111 -25.18 63.34 6.22
N LEU A 112 -24.25 63.63 7.15
CA LEU A 112 -24.13 64.93 7.81
C LEU A 112 -23.23 65.92 7.04
N LYS A 113 -22.57 65.48 5.97
CA LYS A 113 -21.62 66.26 5.17
C LYS A 113 -22.09 66.48 3.72
N THR A 114 -23.37 66.75 3.54
CA THR A 114 -23.90 67.31 2.29
C THR A 114 -24.72 68.57 2.65
N PRO A 115 -24.41 69.73 2.06
CA PRO A 115 -25.24 70.93 2.23
C PRO A 115 -26.65 70.73 1.64
#